data_AF-A0AAW0GSU6-F1
#
_entry.id   AF-A0AAW0GSU6-F1
#
_cell.length_a   1.000
_cell.length_b   1.000
_cell.length_c   1.000
_cell.angle_alpha   90.00
_cell.angle_beta   90.00
_cell.angle_gamma   90.00
#
_symmetry.space_group_name_H-M   'P 1'
#
loop_
_entity.id
_entity.type
_entity.pdbx_description
1 polymer ?
#
loop_
_entity_poly.entity_id
_entity_poly.type
_entity_poly.pdbx_seq_one_letter_code
_entity_poly.pdbx_strand_id
1 'polypeptide(L)'
;MLQLDNEALARHWLSLYPKSGTIRAAVFFSEEDELVVVTQNGKNAEPLHSSPFKQRLDECVVYLDDAHTCGTDLKLPRDARAVVTLGPKVTKDRLVQACMRMRKLGHGQSVMFCAPPEIDRRIREITNLSPDVSPRVDNIIRWAISETSSEIERSIPQWAQQGVEHNRRKKAYETYSASSDVETLCDAWRQRESKTLEELYGLQATPDDDTEHPAFQVPDIKSRLESFGISRLSSTGYGEEQEREVSQEVEQEREVERPPKAKPAKPFLHEDVRTFIATGHLNVASGQFIPATNMLQLQSAHLESTWSMGLYMTQDFTRTIQSAGPQSPLDFIRPMNWIISGTDDRKNPIFVVMSPHEVNELLPDIRKSFNSRLHMFNPRVTEWMKSFSDLSFYTISGAIQSSLNLPSREIQSQLSLLSGQVYLDNMEIYYEVERLLRIRRVDRNGSTHMECDGAVLEWIQSYRAE
;
A
#
# COMPACT_ATOMS: atom_id res chain seq x y z
N MET A 1 4.92 28.53 -10.57
CA MET A 1 4.40 27.25 -10.03
C MET A 1 3.97 26.28 -11.12
N LEU A 2 3.41 26.71 -12.26
CA LEU A 2 2.98 25.86 -13.39
C LEU A 2 4.08 25.05 -14.14
N GLN A 3 5.32 25.04 -13.66
CA GLN A 3 6.46 24.32 -14.29
C GLN A 3 7.11 23.31 -13.34
N LEU A 4 6.61 23.19 -12.11
CA LEU A 4 7.14 22.23 -11.13
C LEU A 4 6.22 21.01 -11.13
N ASP A 5 6.83 19.83 -11.17
CA ASP A 5 6.14 18.60 -10.81
C ASP A 5 5.77 18.58 -9.32
N ASN A 6 4.96 17.61 -8.93
CA ASN A 6 4.46 17.46 -7.56
C ASN A 6 5.61 17.31 -6.55
N GLU A 7 6.66 16.58 -6.91
CA GLU A 7 7.83 16.36 -6.05
C GLU A 7 8.60 17.65 -5.81
N ALA A 8 8.92 18.39 -6.87
CA ALA A 8 9.67 19.62 -6.82
C ALA A 8 8.93 20.69 -6.01
N LEU A 9 7.60 20.76 -6.14
CA LEU A 9 6.79 21.64 -5.32
C LEU A 9 6.78 21.20 -3.84
N ALA A 10 6.57 19.92 -3.57
CA ALA A 10 6.56 19.39 -2.20
C ALA A 10 7.91 19.59 -1.50
N ARG A 11 9.02 19.35 -2.19
CA ARG A 11 10.39 19.60 -1.71
C ARG A 11 10.64 21.09 -1.48
N HIS A 12 10.24 21.94 -2.42
CA HIS A 12 10.39 23.37 -2.26
C HIS A 12 9.60 23.87 -1.05
N TRP A 13 8.35 23.44 -0.90
CA TRP A 13 7.52 23.79 0.25
C TRP A 13 8.13 23.31 1.56
N LEU A 14 8.65 22.07 1.60
CA LEU A 14 9.34 21.54 2.77
C LEU A 14 10.59 22.34 3.13
N SER A 15 11.32 22.86 2.13
CA SER A 15 12.54 23.65 2.34
C SER A 15 12.31 25.00 3.01
N LEU A 16 11.07 25.51 2.99
CA LEU A 16 10.70 26.76 3.67
C LEU A 16 10.60 26.60 5.20
N TYR A 17 10.52 25.36 5.69
CA TYR A 17 10.45 25.08 7.12
C TYR A 17 11.86 24.87 7.71
N PRO A 18 12.10 25.37 8.94
CA PRO A 18 13.38 25.18 9.61
C PRO A 18 13.58 23.70 9.99
N LYS A 19 14.83 23.23 9.94
CA LYS A 19 15.19 21.84 10.27
C LYS A 19 14.91 21.43 11.71
N SER A 20 14.80 22.39 12.62
CA SER A 20 14.44 22.18 14.03
C SER A 20 12.94 22.31 14.30
N GLY A 21 12.12 22.49 13.26
CA GLY A 21 10.68 22.65 13.37
C GLY A 21 9.93 21.35 13.60
N THR A 22 8.62 21.47 13.82
CA THR A 22 7.69 20.33 13.94
C THR A 22 7.53 19.59 12.60
N ILE A 23 7.58 20.32 11.49
CA ILE A 23 7.44 19.75 10.13
C ILE A 23 8.78 19.17 9.68
N ARG A 24 8.79 17.88 9.31
CA ARG A 24 9.99 17.12 8.95
C ARG A 24 9.89 16.41 7.60
N ALA A 25 8.68 16.27 7.06
CA ALA A 25 8.44 15.59 5.80
C ALA A 25 7.34 16.26 4.96
N ALA A 26 7.29 15.90 3.67
CA ALA A 26 6.24 16.30 2.75
C ALA A 26 5.64 15.08 2.07
N VAL A 27 4.31 15.03 2.01
CA VAL A 27 3.52 13.97 1.37
C VAL A 27 2.92 14.52 0.08
N PHE A 28 3.04 13.76 -1.00
CA PHE A 28 2.54 14.11 -2.34
C PHE A 28 2.35 12.85 -3.19
N PHE A 29 1.74 12.99 -4.36
CA PHE A 29 1.61 11.91 -5.35
C PHE A 29 2.79 11.91 -6.33
N SER A 30 3.42 10.75 -6.50
CA SER A 30 4.50 10.53 -7.47
C SER A 30 3.98 10.52 -8.91
N GLU A 31 4.89 10.46 -9.89
CA GLU A 31 4.52 10.25 -11.30
C GLU A 31 3.86 8.89 -11.56
N GLU A 32 4.03 7.93 -10.64
CA GLU A 32 3.44 6.59 -10.69
C GLU A 32 2.05 6.52 -10.00
N ASP A 33 1.46 7.68 -9.68
CA ASP A 33 0.18 7.79 -8.94
C ASP A 33 0.22 7.10 -7.56
N GLU A 34 1.40 7.05 -6.95
CA GLU A 34 1.58 6.52 -5.60
C GLU A 34 1.76 7.64 -4.58
N LEU A 35 1.10 7.49 -3.44
CA LEU A 35 1.25 8.41 -2.34
C LEU A 35 2.58 8.19 -1.62
N VAL A 36 3.51 9.13 -1.82
CA VAL A 36 4.88 9.06 -1.33
C VAL A 36 5.18 10.16 -0.32
N VAL A 37 6.26 9.98 0.44
CA VAL A 37 6.76 10.94 1.41
C VAL A 37 8.25 11.19 1.21
N VAL A 38 8.63 12.47 1.33
CA VAL A 38 10.02 12.90 1.29
C VAL A 38 10.38 13.60 2.59
N THR A 39 11.52 13.23 3.19
CA THR A 39 12.01 13.87 4.41
C THR A 39 12.98 15.00 4.09
N GLN A 40 13.15 15.96 5.01
CA GLN A 40 14.08 17.10 4.81
C GLN A 40 15.53 16.71 4.52
N ASN A 41 15.96 15.53 4.98
CA ASN A 41 17.32 15.01 4.76
C ASN A 41 17.35 13.86 3.73
N GLY A 42 16.18 13.40 3.29
CA GLY A 42 16.02 12.28 2.37
C GLY A 42 16.25 12.72 0.92
N LYS A 43 17.13 12.00 0.22
CA LYS A 43 17.34 12.21 -1.21
C LYS A 43 16.19 11.64 -2.04
N ASN A 44 15.57 10.55 -1.61
CA ASN A 44 14.55 9.85 -2.36
C ASN A 44 13.21 9.90 -1.63
N ALA A 45 12.12 9.92 -2.41
CA ALA A 45 10.78 9.70 -1.89
C ALA A 45 10.59 8.20 -1.57
N GLU A 46 9.87 7.90 -0.50
CA GLU A 46 9.50 6.53 -0.10
C GLU A 46 7.97 6.41 -0.05
N PRO A 47 7.39 5.22 -0.25
CA PRO A 47 5.95 5.03 -0.14
C PRO A 47 5.43 5.43 1.25
N LEU A 48 4.34 6.20 1.35
CA LEU A 48 3.82 6.62 2.66
C LEU A 48 3.41 5.42 3.50
N HIS A 49 2.91 4.35 2.89
CA HIS A 49 2.38 3.21 3.62
C HIS A 49 3.43 2.47 4.47
N SER A 50 4.69 2.47 4.04
CA SER A 50 5.85 1.86 4.73
C SER A 50 6.60 2.86 5.61
N SER A 51 6.36 4.16 5.40
CA SER A 51 7.00 5.22 6.16
C SER A 51 6.41 5.41 7.57
N PRO A 52 7.23 5.70 8.59
CA PRO A 52 6.74 6.04 9.93
C PRO A 52 5.95 7.36 9.97
N PHE A 53 5.92 8.14 8.88
CA PHE A 53 5.11 9.36 8.76
C PHE A 53 3.63 9.08 8.49
N LYS A 54 3.24 7.85 8.12
CA LYS A 54 1.82 7.46 7.97
C LYS A 54 0.97 7.76 9.20
N GLN A 55 1.56 7.57 10.38
CA GLN A 55 0.90 7.81 11.67
C GLN A 55 1.18 9.20 12.26
N ARG A 56 2.06 9.99 11.61
CA ARG A 56 2.58 11.27 12.11
C ARG A 56 2.42 12.37 11.07
N LEU A 57 1.22 12.47 10.51
CA LEU A 57 0.88 13.50 9.52
C LEU A 57 0.88 14.92 10.10
N ASP A 58 0.92 15.06 11.42
CA ASP A 58 1.17 16.32 12.14
C ASP A 58 2.60 16.85 11.98
N GLU A 59 3.56 15.98 11.66
CA GLU A 59 4.94 16.34 11.30
C GLU A 59 5.12 16.56 9.78
N CYS A 60 4.03 16.56 8.98
CA CYS A 60 4.10 16.59 7.52
C CYS A 60 3.38 17.81 6.91
N VAL A 61 3.94 18.34 5.82
CA VAL A 61 3.12 19.08 4.84
C VAL A 61 2.52 18.10 3.85
N VAL A 62 1.31 18.38 3.37
CA VAL A 62 0.61 17.52 2.40
C VAL A 62 0.25 18.38 1.19
N TYR A 63 0.69 17.96 0.02
CA TYR A 63 0.33 18.57 -1.24
C TYR A 63 -0.52 17.60 -2.07
N LEU A 64 -1.66 18.10 -2.55
CA LEU A 64 -2.58 17.40 -3.43
C LEU A 64 -2.82 18.31 -4.63
N ASP A 65 -2.66 17.79 -5.84
CA ASP A 65 -3.06 18.49 -7.06
C ASP A 65 -4.56 18.24 -7.36
N ASP A 66 -5.07 18.78 -8.47
CA ASP A 66 -6.50 18.67 -8.83
C ASP A 66 -6.92 17.21 -9.04
N ALA A 67 -6.11 16.42 -9.75
CA ALA A 67 -6.40 15.02 -10.08
C ALA A 67 -6.50 14.15 -8.82
N HIS A 68 -5.60 14.37 -7.86
CA HIS A 68 -5.51 13.58 -6.63
C HIS A 68 -6.27 14.24 -5.46
N THR A 69 -7.26 15.10 -5.74
CA THR A 69 -8.24 15.52 -4.73
C THR A 69 -9.44 14.58 -4.62
N CYS A 70 -9.62 13.69 -5.60
CA CYS A 70 -10.57 12.58 -5.56
C CYS A 70 -9.90 11.29 -5.03
N GLY A 71 -10.67 10.39 -4.42
CA GLY A 71 -10.15 9.07 -3.98
C GLY A 71 -9.18 9.02 -2.79
N THR A 72 -8.43 10.09 -2.49
CA THR A 72 -7.40 10.04 -1.42
C THR A 72 -7.98 10.13 0.00
N ASP A 73 -7.71 9.15 0.86
CA ASP A 73 -8.05 9.18 2.29
C ASP A 73 -6.81 9.37 3.19
N LEU A 74 -6.57 10.62 3.58
CA LEU A 74 -5.54 10.98 4.57
C LEU A 74 -6.19 11.39 5.89
N LYS A 75 -5.76 10.73 6.97
CA LYS A 75 -6.20 11.04 8.34
C LYS A 75 -5.46 12.27 8.88
N LEU A 76 -5.79 13.44 8.33
CA LEU A 76 -5.18 14.71 8.73
C LEU A 76 -5.46 15.06 10.21
N PRO A 77 -4.51 15.71 10.90
CA PRO A 77 -4.68 16.16 12.29
C PRO A 77 -5.90 17.05 12.51
N ARG A 78 -6.39 17.13 13.76
CA ARG A 78 -7.60 17.90 14.08
C ARG A 78 -7.43 19.41 13.92
N ASP A 79 -6.22 19.91 14.05
CA ASP A 79 -5.82 21.32 13.97
C ASP A 79 -5.21 21.69 12.62
N ALA A 80 -5.26 20.76 11.65
CA ALA A 80 -4.73 20.98 10.31
C ALA A 80 -5.41 22.18 9.62
N ARG A 81 -4.59 22.97 8.92
CA ARG A 81 -5.03 24.09 8.10
C ARG A 81 -4.60 23.85 6.67
N ALA A 82 -5.50 24.06 5.72
CA ALA A 82 -5.22 23.88 4.31
C ALA A 82 -5.40 25.19 3.54
N VAL A 83 -4.62 25.34 2.48
CA VAL A 83 -4.80 26.37 1.47
C VAL A 83 -5.37 25.71 0.22
N VAL A 84 -6.51 26.20 -0.26
CA VAL A 84 -7.15 25.77 -1.48
C VAL A 84 -6.88 26.81 -2.56
N THR A 85 -6.12 26.43 -3.58
CA THR A 85 -5.79 27.30 -4.70
C THR A 85 -6.91 27.28 -5.73
N LEU A 86 -7.38 28.46 -6.15
CA LEU A 86 -8.46 28.60 -7.12
C LEU A 86 -7.88 28.77 -8.53
N GLY A 87 -8.25 27.85 -9.41
CA GLY A 87 -7.89 27.88 -10.84
C GLY A 87 -9.05 28.31 -11.74
N PRO A 88 -8.81 28.54 -13.03
CA PRO A 88 -9.88 28.72 -14.00
C PRO A 88 -10.74 27.46 -14.12
N LYS A 89 -12.04 27.62 -14.42
CA LYS A 89 -13.01 26.52 -14.60
C LYS A 89 -13.17 25.60 -13.38
N VAL A 90 -12.76 26.02 -12.18
CA VAL A 90 -13.03 25.24 -10.96
C VAL A 90 -14.52 25.26 -10.67
N THR A 91 -15.13 24.08 -10.72
CA THR A 91 -16.56 23.88 -10.49
C THR A 91 -16.86 23.82 -9.00
N LYS A 92 -18.13 24.05 -8.63
CA LYS A 92 -18.61 23.91 -7.26
C LYS A 92 -18.28 22.52 -6.68
N ASP A 93 -18.47 21.45 -7.45
CA ASP A 93 -18.22 20.09 -6.96
C ASP A 93 -16.72 19.81 -6.77
N ARG A 94 -15.85 20.22 -7.72
CA ARG A 94 -14.38 20.13 -7.53
C ARG A 94 -13.89 20.93 -6.34
N LEU A 95 -14.38 22.17 -6.17
CA LEU A 95 -14.05 23.02 -5.02
C LEU A 95 -14.42 22.34 -3.69
N VAL A 96 -15.63 21.77 -3.62
CA VAL A 96 -16.10 21.06 -2.43
C VAL A 96 -15.29 19.79 -2.19
N GLN A 97 -14.99 19.00 -3.23
CA GLN A 97 -14.18 17.78 -3.13
C GLN A 97 -12.79 18.07 -2.55
N ALA A 98 -12.13 19.13 -3.03
CA ALA A 98 -10.85 19.60 -2.49
C ALA A 98 -10.98 20.03 -1.01
N CYS A 99 -11.99 20.83 -0.67
CA CYS A 99 -12.22 21.25 0.71
C CYS A 99 -12.55 20.07 1.65
N MET A 100 -13.30 19.08 1.17
CA MET A 100 -13.72 17.91 1.95
C MET A 100 -12.59 16.92 2.23
N ARG A 101 -11.39 17.12 1.67
CA ARG A 101 -10.18 16.42 2.18
C ARG A 101 -9.94 16.75 3.66
N MET A 102 -10.37 17.94 4.10
CA MET A 102 -10.48 18.30 5.51
C MET A 102 -11.77 17.72 6.12
N ARG A 103 -11.75 16.42 6.46
CA ARG A 103 -12.94 15.69 6.97
C ARG A 103 -13.54 16.25 8.26
N LYS A 104 -12.81 17.06 9.02
CA LYS A 104 -13.24 17.73 10.25
C LYS A 104 -13.33 19.24 10.09
N LEU A 105 -13.60 19.73 8.88
CA LEU A 105 -13.77 21.15 8.59
C LEU A 105 -14.80 21.78 9.54
N GLY A 106 -14.44 22.88 10.21
CA GLY A 106 -15.27 23.53 11.23
C GLY A 106 -15.22 22.89 12.63
N HIS A 107 -14.59 21.72 12.77
CA HIS A 107 -14.35 21.01 14.03
C HIS A 107 -12.85 20.90 14.35
N GLY A 108 -12.17 22.04 14.27
CA GLY A 108 -10.72 22.18 14.47
C GLY A 108 -9.95 22.43 13.17
N GLN A 109 -10.37 21.79 12.08
CA GLN A 109 -9.77 22.00 10.77
C GLN A 109 -10.35 23.23 10.07
N SER A 110 -9.53 23.93 9.30
CA SER A 110 -9.92 25.14 8.56
C SER A 110 -9.27 25.19 7.18
N VAL A 111 -9.93 25.86 6.23
CA VAL A 111 -9.41 26.14 4.89
C VAL A 111 -9.27 27.64 4.66
N MET A 112 -8.29 28.02 3.85
CA MET A 112 -8.11 29.36 3.30
C MET A 112 -8.08 29.26 1.78
N PHE A 113 -8.71 30.20 1.09
CA PHE A 113 -8.67 30.25 -0.38
C PHE A 113 -7.57 31.19 -0.86
N CYS A 114 -6.86 30.78 -1.91
CA CYS A 114 -5.87 31.60 -2.60
C CYS A 114 -6.24 31.68 -4.08
N ALA A 115 -6.51 32.88 -4.58
CA ALA A 115 -6.88 33.13 -5.97
C ALA A 115 -5.80 33.96 -6.67
N PRO A 116 -5.41 33.63 -7.91
CA PRO A 116 -4.64 34.54 -8.73
C PRO A 116 -5.50 35.75 -9.15
N PRO A 117 -4.90 36.89 -9.54
CA PRO A 117 -5.61 38.13 -9.82
C PRO A 117 -6.74 38.00 -10.85
N GLU A 118 -6.57 37.13 -11.84
CA GLU A 118 -7.57 36.89 -12.90
C GLU A 118 -8.84 36.25 -12.33
N ILE A 119 -8.69 35.33 -11.36
CA ILE A 119 -9.81 34.65 -10.72
C ILE A 119 -10.47 35.54 -9.68
N ASP A 120 -9.68 36.30 -8.90
CA ASP A 120 -10.22 37.31 -7.98
C ASP A 120 -11.09 38.33 -8.72
N ARG A 121 -10.64 38.79 -9.89
CA ARG A 121 -11.43 39.68 -10.75
C ARG A 121 -12.76 39.06 -11.17
N ARG A 122 -12.78 37.80 -11.62
CA ARG A 122 -14.04 37.10 -11.99
C ARG A 122 -15.00 36.94 -10.81
N ILE A 123 -14.47 36.60 -9.62
CA ILE A 123 -15.26 36.51 -8.39
C ILE A 123 -15.95 37.84 -8.10
N ARG A 124 -15.21 38.96 -8.23
CA ARG A 124 -15.74 40.31 -8.02
C ARG A 124 -16.79 40.69 -9.06
N GLU A 125 -16.54 40.39 -10.33
CA GLU A 125 -17.47 40.67 -11.44
C GLU A 125 -18.82 39.97 -11.24
N ILE A 126 -18.82 38.67 -10.95
CA ILE A 126 -20.05 37.88 -10.75
C ILE A 126 -20.82 38.31 -9.49
N THR A 127 -20.10 38.75 -8.45
CA THR A 127 -20.72 39.12 -7.18
C THR A 127 -20.97 40.62 -7.02
N ASN A 128 -20.68 41.42 -8.05
CA ASN A 128 -20.76 42.88 -8.05
C ASN A 128 -20.02 43.51 -6.85
N LEU A 129 -18.84 42.98 -6.53
CA LEU A 129 -18.07 43.41 -5.37
C LEU A 129 -17.18 44.61 -5.70
N SER A 130 -17.18 45.63 -4.84
CA SER A 130 -16.29 46.78 -4.95
C SER A 130 -14.80 46.37 -4.83
N PRO A 131 -13.87 47.06 -5.52
CA PRO A 131 -12.42 46.80 -5.40
C PRO A 131 -11.90 46.87 -3.95
N ASP A 132 -12.49 47.73 -3.12
CA ASP A 132 -12.01 48.01 -1.75
C ASP A 132 -12.47 46.95 -0.72
N VAL A 133 -13.38 46.06 -1.10
CA VAL A 133 -13.94 45.05 -0.19
C VAL A 133 -13.24 43.72 -0.40
N SER A 134 -12.82 43.08 0.69
CA SER A 134 -12.23 41.73 0.62
C SER A 134 -13.30 40.68 0.31
N PRO A 135 -13.08 39.78 -0.67
CA PRO A 135 -14.01 38.70 -0.99
C PRO A 135 -14.20 37.77 0.20
N ARG A 136 -15.45 37.40 0.45
CA ARG A 136 -15.82 36.41 1.46
C ARG A 136 -15.99 35.04 0.83
N VAL A 137 -16.08 34.00 1.66
CA VAL A 137 -16.29 32.62 1.21
C VAL A 137 -17.59 32.48 0.41
N ASP A 138 -18.65 33.23 0.77
CA ASP A 138 -19.90 33.22 0.00
C ASP A 138 -19.74 33.79 -1.42
N ASN A 139 -18.82 34.74 -1.63
CA ASN A 139 -18.49 35.22 -2.98
C ASN A 139 -17.84 34.12 -3.83
N ILE A 140 -16.91 33.38 -3.23
CA ILE A 140 -16.17 32.28 -3.90
C ILE A 140 -17.13 31.15 -4.28
N ILE A 141 -18.04 30.76 -3.37
CA ILE A 141 -19.04 29.72 -3.66
C ILE A 141 -19.97 30.14 -4.80
N ARG A 142 -20.42 31.41 -4.82
CA ARG A 142 -21.24 31.93 -5.93
C ARG A 142 -20.51 31.89 -7.26
N TRP A 143 -19.24 32.28 -7.27
CA TRP A 143 -18.40 32.17 -8.47
C TRP A 143 -18.26 30.71 -8.92
N ALA A 144 -17.96 29.77 -8.03
CA ALA A 144 -17.82 28.35 -8.39
C ALA A 144 -19.13 27.74 -8.92
N ILE A 145 -20.29 28.17 -8.38
CA ILE A 145 -21.61 27.77 -8.92
C ILE A 145 -21.81 28.33 -10.33
N SER A 146 -21.42 29.60 -10.57
CA SER A 146 -21.49 30.20 -11.90
C SER A 146 -20.59 29.48 -12.91
N GLU A 147 -19.38 29.07 -12.51
CA GLU A 147 -18.49 28.27 -13.36
C GLU A 147 -19.09 26.89 -13.65
N THR A 148 -19.73 26.23 -12.67
CA THR A 148 -20.51 25.00 -12.90
C THR A 148 -21.63 25.19 -13.91
N SER A 149 -22.42 26.28 -13.81
CA SER A 149 -23.46 26.56 -14.79
C SER A 149 -22.88 26.78 -16.19
N SER A 150 -21.78 27.53 -16.28
CA SER A 150 -21.09 27.77 -17.56
C SER A 150 -20.50 26.50 -18.15
N GLU A 151 -19.98 25.59 -17.34
CA GLU A 151 -19.49 24.28 -17.78
C GLU A 151 -20.64 23.42 -18.30
N ILE A 152 -21.74 23.31 -17.54
CA ILE A 152 -22.95 22.59 -17.97
C ILE A 152 -23.42 23.11 -19.33
N GLU A 153 -23.52 24.43 -19.51
CA GLU A 153 -23.91 25.03 -20.79
C GLU A 153 -22.97 24.65 -21.94
N ARG A 154 -21.65 24.63 -21.69
CA ARG A 154 -20.65 24.20 -22.69
C ARG A 154 -20.76 22.72 -23.04
N SER A 155 -21.14 21.86 -22.09
CA SER A 155 -21.26 20.42 -22.30
C SER A 155 -22.58 20.01 -22.97
N ILE A 156 -23.58 20.90 -23.07
CA ILE A 156 -24.90 20.55 -23.65
C ILE A 156 -24.83 20.04 -25.10
N PRO A 157 -24.07 20.66 -26.03
CA PRO A 157 -23.96 20.13 -27.40
C PRO A 157 -23.44 18.69 -27.45
N GLN A 158 -22.43 18.37 -26.64
CA GLN A 158 -21.87 17.02 -26.54
C GLN A 158 -22.88 16.04 -25.95
N TRP A 159 -23.52 16.42 -24.83
CA TRP A 159 -24.58 15.61 -24.20
C TRP A 159 -25.73 15.33 -25.18
N ALA A 160 -26.16 16.33 -25.95
CA ALA A 160 -27.21 16.18 -26.95
C ALA A 160 -26.78 15.22 -28.08
N GLN A 161 -25.53 15.34 -28.57
CA GLN A 161 -24.98 14.42 -29.57
C GLN A 161 -24.89 12.98 -29.02
N GLN A 162 -24.41 12.79 -27.79
CA GLN A 162 -24.36 11.47 -27.14
C GLN A 162 -25.76 10.85 -27.02
N GLY A 163 -26.77 11.66 -26.72
CA GLY A 163 -28.16 11.21 -26.68
C GLY A 163 -28.69 10.78 -28.06
N VAL A 164 -28.35 11.51 -29.13
CA VAL A 164 -28.69 11.13 -30.51
C VAL A 164 -28.06 9.79 -30.86
N GLU A 165 -26.77 9.62 -30.57
CA GLU A 165 -26.04 8.37 -30.82
C GLU A 165 -26.62 7.20 -30.01
N HIS A 166 -26.96 7.44 -28.74
CA HIS A 166 -27.62 6.44 -27.90
C HIS A 166 -28.96 5.99 -28.50
N ASN A 167 -29.81 6.94 -28.93
CA ASN A 167 -31.10 6.63 -29.56
C ASN A 167 -30.91 5.85 -30.88
N ARG A 168 -29.93 6.22 -31.70
CA ARG A 168 -29.57 5.48 -32.93
C ARG A 168 -29.18 4.04 -32.61
N ARG A 169 -28.27 3.83 -31.65
CA ARG A 169 -27.80 2.49 -31.23
C ARG A 169 -28.93 1.65 -30.64
N LYS A 170 -29.82 2.27 -29.85
CA LYS A 170 -30.99 1.61 -29.25
C LYS A 170 -31.96 1.09 -30.32
N LYS A 171 -32.31 1.91 -31.31
CA LYS A 171 -33.18 1.49 -32.44
C LYS A 171 -32.59 0.33 -33.24
N ALA A 172 -31.28 0.37 -33.48
CA ALA A 172 -30.58 -0.72 -34.14
C ALA A 172 -30.60 -2.02 -33.32
N TYR A 173 -30.45 -1.91 -31.99
CA TYR A 173 -30.56 -3.05 -31.08
C TYR A 173 -31.98 -3.64 -31.03
N GLU A 174 -33.02 -2.80 -31.02
CA GLU A 174 -34.41 -3.25 -31.10
C GLU A 174 -34.70 -3.97 -32.42
N THR A 175 -34.16 -3.46 -33.53
CA THR A 175 -34.27 -4.08 -34.86
C THR A 175 -33.57 -5.44 -34.88
N TYR A 176 -32.32 -5.50 -34.38
CA TYR A 176 -31.57 -6.74 -34.23
C TYR A 176 -32.30 -7.77 -33.36
N SER A 177 -32.90 -7.34 -32.25
CA SER A 177 -33.65 -8.23 -31.35
C SER A 177 -34.85 -8.89 -32.04
N ALA A 178 -35.42 -8.23 -33.06
CA ALA A 178 -36.54 -8.75 -33.84
C ALA A 178 -36.09 -9.55 -35.09
N SER A 179 -35.02 -9.14 -35.77
CA SER A 179 -34.59 -9.72 -37.06
C SER A 179 -33.38 -10.65 -36.99
N SER A 180 -32.63 -10.64 -35.88
CA SER A 180 -31.29 -11.25 -35.74
C SER A 180 -30.24 -10.75 -36.76
N ASP A 181 -30.46 -9.58 -37.37
CA ASP A 181 -29.54 -9.01 -38.36
C ASP A 181 -28.36 -8.26 -37.69
N VAL A 182 -27.20 -8.90 -37.71
CA VAL A 182 -25.96 -8.40 -37.12
C VAL A 182 -25.36 -7.23 -37.91
N GLU A 183 -25.62 -7.15 -39.21
CA GLU A 183 -25.03 -6.12 -40.08
C GLU A 183 -25.63 -4.74 -39.76
N THR A 184 -26.96 -4.67 -39.65
CA THR A 184 -27.68 -3.46 -39.19
C THR A 184 -27.20 -2.98 -37.81
N LEU A 185 -26.88 -3.90 -36.89
CA LEU A 185 -26.35 -3.56 -35.57
C LEU A 185 -24.94 -2.96 -35.68
N CYS A 186 -24.06 -3.60 -36.47
CA CYS A 186 -22.68 -3.16 -36.66
C CYS A 186 -22.61 -1.78 -37.31
N ASP A 187 -23.41 -1.52 -38.34
CA ASP A 187 -23.40 -0.25 -39.07
C ASP A 187 -23.93 0.92 -38.24
N ALA A 188 -24.82 0.65 -37.29
CA ALA A 188 -25.32 1.67 -36.37
C ALA A 188 -24.37 1.95 -35.19
N TRP A 189 -23.58 0.96 -34.77
CA TRP A 189 -22.69 1.07 -33.60
C TRP A 189 -21.27 1.51 -33.97
N ARG A 190 -20.80 1.21 -35.18
CA ARG A 190 -19.51 1.69 -35.68
C ARG A 190 -19.56 3.19 -35.92
N GLN A 191 -18.66 3.92 -35.26
CA GLN A 191 -18.46 5.34 -35.50
C GLN A 191 -17.21 5.54 -36.34
N ARG A 192 -17.24 6.56 -37.19
CA ARG A 192 -16.08 6.96 -37.99
C ARG A 192 -15.06 7.61 -37.06
N GLU A 193 -13.94 6.93 -36.83
CA GLU A 193 -12.86 7.40 -35.94
C GLU A 193 -12.04 8.54 -36.54
N SER A 194 -11.97 8.64 -37.87
CA SER A 194 -11.12 9.63 -38.55
C SER A 194 -11.90 10.55 -39.49
N LYS A 195 -11.61 11.84 -39.39
CA LYS A 195 -12.05 12.87 -40.32
C LYS A 195 -10.83 13.37 -41.11
N THR A 196 -11.05 13.74 -42.37
CA THR A 196 -10.03 14.37 -43.21
C THR A 196 -9.79 15.81 -42.76
N LEU A 197 -8.62 16.37 -43.09
CA LEU A 197 -8.33 17.79 -42.81
C LEU A 197 -9.31 18.74 -43.49
N GLU A 198 -9.83 18.39 -44.68
CA GLU A 198 -10.85 19.17 -45.38
C GLU A 198 -12.19 19.16 -44.63
N GLU A 199 -12.57 18.03 -44.02
CA GLU A 199 -13.76 17.95 -43.16
C GLU A 199 -13.56 18.69 -41.82
N LEU A 200 -12.32 18.81 -41.33
CA LEU A 200 -11.94 19.47 -40.07
C LEU A 200 -11.54 20.96 -40.21
N TYR A 201 -11.22 21.44 -41.40
CA TYR A 201 -10.71 22.81 -41.58
C TYR A 201 -11.15 23.43 -42.91
N GLY A 202 -11.77 22.65 -43.80
CA GLY A 202 -12.30 23.16 -45.06
C GLY A 202 -13.41 24.18 -44.79
N LEU A 203 -13.44 25.22 -45.61
CA LEU A 203 -14.48 26.26 -45.59
C LEU A 203 -15.79 25.69 -46.16
N GLN A 204 -16.36 24.66 -45.54
CA GLN A 204 -17.71 24.19 -45.84
C GLN A 204 -18.73 24.99 -45.03
N ALA A 205 -18.85 26.27 -45.36
CA ALA A 205 -19.96 27.10 -44.95
C ALA A 205 -20.75 27.51 -46.20
N THR A 206 -21.63 26.63 -46.68
CA THR A 206 -22.79 27.12 -47.42
C THR A 206 -23.72 27.79 -46.41
N PRO A 207 -24.13 29.07 -46.60
CA PRO A 207 -24.89 29.84 -45.60
C PRO A 207 -26.32 29.34 -45.32
N ASP A 208 -26.72 28.18 -45.85
CA ASP A 208 -28.10 27.73 -46.01
C ASP A 208 -28.39 26.34 -45.42
N ASP A 209 -27.44 25.73 -44.70
CA ASP A 209 -27.72 24.46 -44.01
C ASP A 209 -28.41 24.72 -42.66
N ASP A 210 -29.64 25.23 -42.75
CA ASP A 210 -30.61 25.40 -41.66
C ASP A 210 -31.17 24.02 -41.19
N THR A 211 -30.36 22.94 -41.32
CA THR A 211 -30.75 21.64 -40.82
C THR A 211 -30.70 21.64 -39.29
N GLU A 212 -31.89 21.60 -38.68
CA GLU A 212 -32.01 21.42 -37.24
C GLU A 212 -31.18 20.23 -36.77
N HIS A 213 -30.35 20.45 -35.74
CA HIS A 213 -29.50 19.42 -35.16
C HIS A 213 -30.32 18.15 -34.85
N PRO A 214 -29.84 16.92 -35.14
CA PRO A 214 -30.60 15.68 -34.96
C PRO A 214 -31.16 15.47 -33.55
N ALA A 215 -30.57 16.14 -32.55
CA ALA A 215 -31.05 16.17 -31.17
C ALA A 215 -32.50 16.67 -31.05
N PHE A 216 -32.92 17.62 -31.89
CA PHE A 216 -34.30 18.12 -31.89
C PHE A 216 -35.32 17.12 -32.46
N GLN A 217 -34.86 16.05 -33.12
CA GLN A 217 -35.72 14.98 -33.61
C GLN A 217 -35.99 13.91 -32.55
N VAL A 218 -35.27 13.93 -31.43
CA VAL A 218 -35.46 13.02 -30.30
C VAL A 218 -36.31 13.73 -29.23
N PRO A 219 -37.57 13.30 -28.98
CA PRO A 219 -38.50 14.04 -28.12
C PRO A 219 -37.97 14.35 -26.72
N ASP A 220 -37.32 13.38 -26.08
CA ASP A 220 -36.79 13.53 -24.72
C ASP A 220 -35.64 14.53 -24.67
N ILE A 221 -34.76 14.51 -25.67
CA ILE A 221 -33.62 15.44 -25.77
C ILE A 221 -34.14 16.84 -26.08
N LYS A 222 -35.08 16.97 -27.02
CA LYS A 222 -35.73 18.24 -27.37
C LYS A 222 -36.38 18.90 -26.15
N SER A 223 -37.22 18.17 -25.43
CA SER A 223 -37.90 18.67 -24.21
C SER A 223 -36.90 19.18 -23.17
N ARG A 224 -35.78 18.47 -23.01
CA ARG A 224 -34.72 18.87 -22.09
C ARG A 224 -33.95 20.11 -22.57
N LEU A 225 -33.62 20.21 -23.86
CA LEU A 225 -33.01 21.41 -24.45
C LEU A 225 -33.91 22.64 -24.31
N GLU A 226 -35.22 22.49 -24.54
CA GLU A 226 -36.22 23.54 -24.34
C GLU A 226 -36.28 23.97 -22.87
N SER A 227 -36.18 23.03 -21.92
CA SER A 227 -36.13 23.35 -20.48
C SER A 227 -34.90 24.17 -20.08
N PHE A 228 -33.81 24.07 -20.85
CA PHE A 228 -32.61 24.89 -20.70
C PHE A 228 -32.65 26.19 -21.53
N GLY A 229 -33.74 26.43 -22.27
CA GLY A 229 -33.87 27.62 -23.13
C GLY A 229 -33.02 27.57 -24.40
N ILE A 230 -32.61 26.39 -24.85
CA ILE A 230 -31.71 26.22 -25.99
C ILE A 230 -32.51 25.97 -27.26
N SER A 231 -32.54 26.99 -28.13
CA SER A 231 -33.26 26.95 -29.41
C SER A 231 -32.38 26.55 -30.60
N ARG A 232 -31.05 26.59 -30.44
CA ARG A 232 -30.08 26.24 -31.48
C ARG A 232 -28.89 25.55 -30.85
N LEU A 233 -28.47 24.44 -31.44
CA LEU A 233 -27.20 23.81 -31.16
C LEU A 233 -26.29 24.12 -32.35
N SER A 234 -25.15 24.76 -32.11
CA SER A 234 -24.10 24.77 -33.12
C SER A 234 -23.66 23.32 -33.31
N SER A 235 -23.70 22.82 -34.54
CA SER A 235 -23.05 21.57 -34.94
C SER A 235 -21.53 21.77 -34.87
N THR A 236 -21.00 21.96 -33.67
CA THR A 236 -19.56 21.99 -33.45
C THR A 236 -19.08 20.56 -33.60
N GLY A 237 -18.76 20.16 -34.83
CA GLY A 237 -17.91 19.02 -35.13
C GLY A 237 -16.51 19.09 -34.48
N TYR A 238 -16.27 20.13 -33.68
CA TYR A 238 -15.05 20.48 -32.94
C TYR A 238 -15.21 20.42 -31.43
N GLY A 239 -16.38 20.05 -30.92
CA GLY A 239 -16.59 19.71 -29.51
C GLY A 239 -16.15 18.28 -29.20
N GLU A 240 -15.22 17.70 -29.96
CA GLU A 240 -14.56 16.45 -29.58
C GLU A 240 -13.48 16.77 -28.54
N GLU A 241 -13.89 17.31 -27.38
CA GLU A 241 -13.23 16.94 -26.15
C GLU A 241 -13.64 15.47 -25.93
N GLN A 242 -12.99 14.56 -26.67
CA GLN A 242 -12.88 13.18 -26.21
C GLN A 242 -12.05 13.27 -24.94
N GLU A 243 -12.72 13.54 -23.83
CA GLU A 243 -12.22 13.22 -22.51
C GLU A 243 -12.02 11.71 -22.52
N ARG A 244 -10.81 11.31 -22.90
CA ARG A 244 -10.29 9.98 -22.63
C ARG A 244 -9.99 9.96 -21.13
N GLU A 245 -11.03 10.08 -20.31
CA GLU A 245 -11.01 9.71 -18.90
C GLU A 245 -10.91 8.19 -18.84
N VAL A 246 -9.73 7.69 -19.16
CA VAL A 246 -9.22 6.51 -18.49
C VAL A 246 -8.24 7.05 -17.46
N SER A 247 -8.73 7.88 -16.52
CA SER A 247 -8.15 7.85 -15.19
C SER A 247 -8.47 6.45 -14.68
N GLN A 248 -7.52 5.55 -14.87
CA GLN A 248 -7.62 4.21 -14.31
C GLN A 248 -7.50 4.44 -12.80
N GLU A 249 -8.64 4.64 -12.13
CA GLU A 249 -8.70 4.68 -10.67
C GLU A 249 -8.29 3.29 -10.19
N VAL A 250 -6.98 3.08 -9.99
CA VAL A 250 -6.44 1.82 -9.49
C VAL A 250 -6.67 1.81 -7.98
N GLU A 251 -7.87 1.44 -7.57
CA GLU A 251 -8.17 1.15 -6.17
C GLU A 251 -7.47 -0.16 -5.78
N GLN A 252 -6.27 -0.05 -5.19
CA GLN A 252 -5.56 -1.21 -4.62
C GLN A 252 -6.18 -1.57 -3.26
N GLU A 253 -7.21 -2.42 -3.27
CA GLU A 253 -7.70 -3.07 -2.05
C GLU A 253 -6.77 -4.23 -1.66
N ARG A 254 -6.06 -4.09 -0.53
CA ARG A 254 -5.29 -5.19 0.06
C ARG A 254 -6.23 -6.16 0.78
N GLU A 255 -6.68 -7.18 0.07
CA GLU A 255 -7.35 -8.33 0.71
C GLU A 255 -6.31 -9.19 1.43
N VAL A 256 -6.36 -9.21 2.77
CA VAL A 256 -5.52 -10.09 3.57
C VAL A 256 -6.12 -11.49 3.54
N GLU A 257 -5.62 -12.35 2.65
CA GLU A 257 -5.97 -13.77 2.63
C GLU A 257 -5.40 -14.45 3.88
N ARG A 258 -6.26 -14.76 4.84
CA ARG A 258 -5.86 -15.47 6.05
C ARG A 258 -5.88 -16.99 5.80
N PRO A 259 -4.97 -17.74 6.44
CA PRO A 259 -5.02 -19.19 6.38
C PRO A 259 -6.42 -19.73 6.78
N PRO A 260 -6.91 -20.77 6.08
CA PRO A 260 -8.22 -21.34 6.35
C PRO A 260 -8.31 -21.88 7.78
N LYS A 261 -9.47 -21.72 8.43
CA LYS A 261 -9.66 -22.07 9.86
C LYS A 261 -9.26 -23.52 10.16
N ALA A 262 -8.28 -23.70 11.05
CA ALA A 262 -7.81 -25.00 11.52
C ALA A 262 -8.21 -25.26 12.99
N LYS A 263 -8.31 -26.54 13.38
CA LYS A 263 -8.54 -26.92 14.78
C LYS A 263 -7.20 -26.95 15.54
N PRO A 264 -7.07 -26.28 16.69
CA PRO A 264 -5.83 -26.24 17.45
C PRO A 264 -5.46 -27.62 18.01
N ALA A 265 -4.17 -27.97 17.96
CA ALA A 265 -3.65 -29.15 18.64
C ALA A 265 -3.79 -28.99 20.16
N LYS A 266 -4.01 -30.10 20.87
CA LYS A 266 -3.98 -30.10 22.33
C LYS A 266 -2.52 -29.99 22.77
N PRO A 267 -2.15 -28.99 23.58
CA PRO A 267 -0.81 -28.87 24.11
C PRO A 267 -0.44 -30.09 24.95
N PHE A 268 0.82 -30.51 24.90
CA PHE A 268 1.32 -31.66 25.63
C PHE A 268 2.75 -31.42 26.10
N LEU A 269 2.98 -31.59 27.40
CA LEU A 269 4.30 -31.46 28.01
C LEU A 269 4.88 -32.84 28.29
N HIS A 270 5.96 -33.20 27.58
CA HIS A 270 6.65 -34.49 27.72
C HIS A 270 7.64 -34.51 28.90
N GLU A 271 7.87 -35.68 29.49
CA GLU A 271 8.77 -35.86 30.64
C GLU A 271 10.23 -35.57 30.31
N ASP A 272 10.67 -35.90 29.09
CA ASP A 272 12.02 -35.56 28.61
C ASP A 272 12.30 -34.05 28.58
N VAL A 273 11.26 -33.23 28.34
CA VAL A 273 11.38 -31.76 28.42
C VAL A 273 11.56 -31.32 29.88
N ARG A 274 10.84 -31.94 30.83
CA ARG A 274 11.05 -31.70 32.27
C ARG A 274 12.47 -32.08 32.70
N THR A 275 12.94 -33.23 32.23
CA THR A 275 14.28 -33.75 32.51
C THR A 275 15.35 -32.83 31.95
N PHE A 276 15.16 -32.32 30.74
CA PHE A 276 16.04 -31.31 30.13
C PHE A 276 16.13 -30.04 30.96
N ILE A 277 15.00 -29.49 31.44
CA ILE A 277 15.02 -28.30 32.31
C ILE A 277 15.78 -28.55 33.62
N ALA A 278 15.57 -29.72 34.25
CA ALA A 278 16.19 -30.06 35.51
C ALA A 278 17.71 -30.32 35.38
N THR A 279 18.12 -31.07 34.34
CA THR A 279 19.51 -31.49 34.16
C THR A 279 20.34 -30.53 33.31
N GLY A 280 19.69 -29.69 32.50
CA GLY A 280 20.31 -28.87 31.47
C GLY A 280 20.87 -29.69 30.29
N HIS A 281 20.59 -30.99 30.25
CA HIS A 281 21.16 -31.92 29.30
C HIS A 281 20.10 -32.50 28.35
N LEU A 282 20.35 -32.39 27.05
CA LEU A 282 19.40 -32.78 26.00
C LEU A 282 19.63 -34.22 25.56
N ASN A 283 18.64 -35.08 25.79
CA ASN A 283 18.64 -36.41 25.24
C ASN A 283 18.06 -36.41 23.82
N VAL A 284 18.92 -36.32 22.81
CA VAL A 284 18.54 -36.30 21.38
C VAL A 284 17.80 -37.58 20.96
N ALA A 285 18.04 -38.72 21.61
CA ALA A 285 17.42 -40.00 21.27
C ALA A 285 15.93 -40.11 21.68
N SER A 286 15.41 -39.16 22.47
CA SER A 286 14.02 -39.15 22.92
C SER A 286 12.99 -38.93 21.81
N GLY A 287 13.39 -38.37 20.66
CA GLY A 287 12.49 -37.98 19.57
C GLY A 287 11.57 -36.80 19.90
N GLN A 288 11.68 -36.21 21.09
CA GLN A 288 10.88 -35.06 21.54
C GLN A 288 11.47 -33.72 21.12
N PHE A 289 12.74 -33.72 20.71
CA PHE A 289 13.47 -32.56 20.25
C PHE A 289 13.71 -32.69 18.74
N ILE A 290 13.09 -31.80 17.99
CA ILE A 290 13.10 -31.79 16.53
C ILE A 290 14.15 -30.77 16.08
N PRO A 291 15.13 -31.13 15.24
CA PRO A 291 16.07 -30.17 14.67
C PRO A 291 15.34 -29.01 13.98
N ALA A 292 15.83 -27.79 14.16
CA ALA A 292 15.19 -26.60 13.61
C ALA A 292 15.15 -26.59 12.07
N THR A 293 16.07 -27.31 11.42
CA THR A 293 16.11 -27.57 9.97
C THR A 293 14.81 -28.17 9.43
N ASN A 294 14.11 -28.96 10.25
CA ASN A 294 12.90 -29.66 9.82
C ASN A 294 11.71 -28.72 9.65
N MET A 295 11.77 -27.51 10.22
CA MET A 295 10.69 -26.52 10.14
C MET A 295 10.41 -26.08 8.72
N LEU A 296 11.45 -25.91 7.91
CA LEU A 296 11.35 -25.42 6.53
C LEU A 296 11.03 -26.55 5.53
N GLN A 297 10.71 -27.77 6.00
CA GLN A 297 10.56 -28.97 5.17
C GLN A 297 11.72 -29.16 4.17
N LEU A 298 12.92 -28.67 4.52
CA LEU A 298 14.12 -28.78 3.72
C LEU A 298 14.62 -30.23 3.78
N GLN A 299 13.92 -31.14 3.11
CA GLN A 299 14.33 -32.54 2.93
C GLN A 299 15.34 -32.70 1.79
N SER A 300 15.91 -31.60 1.27
CA SER A 300 17.07 -31.68 0.39
C SER A 300 18.29 -32.08 1.23
N ALA A 301 18.78 -33.31 0.99
CA ALA A 301 19.96 -33.92 1.62
C ALA A 301 21.27 -33.08 1.55
N HIS A 302 21.24 -31.94 0.87
CA HIS A 302 22.37 -31.05 0.66
C HIS A 302 22.45 -29.87 1.64
N LEU A 303 21.39 -29.54 2.39
CA LEU A 303 21.37 -28.43 3.36
C LEU A 303 21.84 -28.83 4.76
N GLU A 304 21.74 -30.11 5.11
CA GLU A 304 22.15 -30.65 6.43
C GLU A 304 23.62 -30.36 6.77
N SER A 305 24.49 -30.18 5.77
CA SER A 305 25.92 -29.92 5.99
C SER A 305 26.26 -28.46 6.34
N THR A 306 25.35 -27.52 6.10
CA THR A 306 25.60 -26.07 6.30
C THR A 306 24.96 -25.54 7.57
N TRP A 307 23.99 -26.26 8.13
CA TRP A 307 23.27 -25.86 9.32
C TRP A 307 23.98 -26.38 10.59
N SER A 308 24.06 -25.53 11.61
CA SER A 308 24.40 -25.94 12.97
C SER A 308 23.39 -26.95 13.50
N MET A 309 23.90 -28.01 14.14
CA MET A 309 23.11 -29.01 14.86
C MET A 309 22.77 -28.56 16.28
N GLY A 310 23.04 -27.30 16.65
CA GLY A 310 22.83 -26.78 18.01
C GLY A 310 21.45 -26.17 18.27
N LEU A 311 20.55 -26.14 17.29
CA LEU A 311 19.23 -25.51 17.40
C LEU A 311 18.11 -26.55 17.21
N TYR A 312 17.28 -26.69 18.25
CA TYR A 312 16.17 -27.64 18.31
C TYR A 312 14.86 -26.95 18.64
N MET A 313 13.75 -27.65 18.43
CA MET A 313 12.40 -27.25 18.80
C MET A 313 11.73 -28.41 19.53
N THR A 314 10.86 -28.13 20.49
CA THR A 314 10.06 -29.19 21.12
C THR A 314 8.99 -29.71 20.16
N GLN A 315 8.57 -30.96 20.34
CA GLN A 315 7.46 -31.53 19.58
C GLN A 315 6.18 -30.69 19.74
N ASP A 316 5.90 -30.17 20.94
CA ASP A 316 4.74 -29.31 21.17
C ASP A 316 4.84 -27.97 20.41
N PHE A 317 6.02 -27.37 20.33
CA PHE A 317 6.24 -26.15 19.54
C PHE A 317 5.85 -26.36 18.07
N THR A 318 6.29 -27.47 17.48
CA THR A 318 6.03 -27.79 16.07
C THR A 318 4.57 -28.16 15.77
N ARG A 319 3.83 -28.66 16.77
CA ARG A 319 2.45 -29.15 16.58
C ARG A 319 1.42 -28.11 17.01
N THR A 320 1.05 -27.23 16.09
CA THR A 320 0.11 -26.13 16.37
C THR A 320 -1.35 -26.49 16.06
N ILE A 321 -1.58 -27.34 15.05
CA ILE A 321 -2.92 -27.77 14.59
C ILE A 321 -3.08 -29.29 14.66
N GLN A 322 -4.33 -29.76 14.77
CA GLN A 322 -4.65 -31.17 14.59
C GLN A 322 -4.53 -31.49 13.10
N SER A 323 -3.57 -32.32 12.68
CA SER A 323 -3.41 -32.71 11.27
C SER A 323 -4.71 -33.28 10.71
N ALA A 324 -5.42 -32.47 9.94
CA ALA A 324 -6.69 -32.83 9.32
C ALA A 324 -6.97 -31.89 8.13
N GLY A 325 -6.09 -31.88 7.12
CA GLY A 325 -6.36 -31.20 5.86
C GLY A 325 -5.14 -31.02 4.96
N PRO A 326 -5.34 -30.54 3.72
CA PRO A 326 -4.28 -30.20 2.75
C PRO A 326 -3.52 -28.90 3.10
N GLN A 327 -3.66 -28.37 4.32
CA GLN A 327 -3.07 -27.10 4.73
C GLN A 327 -1.58 -27.24 5.04
N SER A 328 -0.78 -26.23 4.69
CA SER A 328 0.64 -26.20 5.01
C SER A 328 0.83 -25.98 6.51
N PRO A 329 1.62 -26.81 7.21
CA PRO A 329 1.98 -26.57 8.61
C PRO A 329 2.66 -25.21 8.84
N LEU A 330 3.26 -24.63 7.80
CA LEU A 330 3.94 -23.34 7.83
C LEU A 330 2.99 -22.16 8.09
N ASP A 331 1.72 -22.29 7.71
CA ASP A 331 0.73 -21.21 7.86
C ASP A 331 0.37 -20.93 9.33
N PHE A 332 0.72 -21.86 10.23
CA PHE A 332 0.36 -21.81 11.65
C PHE A 332 1.60 -21.87 12.55
N ILE A 333 2.72 -21.27 12.12
CA ILE A 333 3.96 -21.19 12.91
C ILE A 333 3.76 -20.33 14.16
N ARG A 334 4.29 -20.81 15.30
CA ARG A 334 4.37 -20.03 16.54
C ARG A 334 5.59 -19.11 16.50
N PRO A 335 5.51 -17.90 17.06
CA PRO A 335 6.69 -17.03 17.19
C PRO A 335 7.72 -17.68 18.13
N MET A 336 9.00 -17.62 17.75
CA MET A 336 10.12 -18.24 18.47
C MET A 336 10.58 -17.46 19.71
N ASN A 337 9.64 -17.02 20.55
CA ASN A 337 9.95 -16.05 21.60
C ASN A 337 10.70 -16.65 22.81
N TRP A 338 10.58 -17.97 23.00
CA TRP A 338 11.02 -18.65 24.21
C TRP A 338 12.08 -19.69 23.86
N ILE A 339 13.33 -19.41 24.25
CA ILE A 339 14.48 -20.25 23.93
C ILE A 339 15.16 -20.68 25.22
N ILE A 340 15.36 -21.98 25.42
CA ILE A 340 16.15 -22.50 26.56
C ILE A 340 17.55 -22.87 26.08
N SER A 341 18.59 -22.39 26.78
CA SER A 341 19.95 -22.88 26.58
C SER A 341 20.24 -24.07 27.50
N GLY A 342 20.95 -25.06 26.97
CA GLY A 342 21.49 -26.20 27.72
C GLY A 342 22.79 -26.71 27.11
N THR A 343 23.13 -27.97 27.40
CA THR A 343 24.30 -28.64 26.84
C THR A 343 23.99 -30.04 26.30
N ASP A 344 24.61 -30.40 25.19
CA ASP A 344 24.58 -31.77 24.64
C ASP A 344 25.51 -32.72 25.43
N ASP A 345 25.52 -34.02 25.09
CA ASP A 345 26.36 -35.08 25.67
C ASP A 345 27.85 -34.70 25.67
N ARG A 346 28.27 -33.98 24.63
CA ARG A 346 29.64 -33.50 24.42
C ARG A 346 29.92 -32.17 25.12
N LYS A 347 29.00 -31.67 25.94
CA LYS A 347 29.02 -30.33 26.58
C LYS A 347 29.01 -29.15 25.61
N ASN A 348 28.56 -29.36 24.38
CA ASN A 348 28.36 -28.27 23.42
C ASN A 348 27.11 -27.47 23.80
N PRO A 349 27.13 -26.12 23.64
CA PRO A 349 25.95 -25.30 23.89
C PRO A 349 24.86 -25.61 22.86
N ILE A 350 23.63 -25.76 23.35
CA ILE A 350 22.45 -26.04 22.54
C ILE A 350 21.32 -25.10 22.94
N PHE A 351 20.43 -24.84 21.97
CA PHE A 351 19.29 -23.94 22.14
C PHE A 351 18.03 -24.65 21.69
N VAL A 352 17.00 -24.61 22.53
CA VAL A 352 15.72 -25.29 22.28
C VAL A 352 14.60 -24.25 22.28
N VAL A 353 13.92 -24.10 21.16
CA VAL A 353 12.71 -23.29 21.03
C VAL A 353 11.53 -24.07 21.63
N MET A 354 10.83 -23.45 22.56
CA MET A 354 9.73 -24.07 23.31
C MET A 354 8.39 -23.38 23.06
N SER A 355 7.30 -24.10 23.26
CA SER A 355 5.99 -23.48 23.18
C SER A 355 5.67 -22.57 24.37
N PRO A 356 4.78 -21.58 24.19
CA PRO A 356 4.30 -20.78 25.31
C PRO A 356 3.66 -21.62 26.42
N HIS A 357 3.01 -22.74 26.08
CA HIS A 357 2.38 -23.62 27.06
C HIS A 357 3.43 -24.35 27.92
N GLU A 358 4.43 -24.97 27.29
CA GLU A 358 5.49 -25.67 27.99
C GLU A 358 6.26 -24.73 28.91
N VAL A 359 6.60 -23.53 28.42
CA VAL A 359 7.32 -22.51 29.20
C VAL A 359 6.49 -22.04 30.39
N ASN A 360 5.18 -21.84 30.24
CA ASN A 360 4.31 -21.43 31.33
C ASN A 360 4.23 -22.46 32.46
N GLU A 361 4.10 -23.75 32.10
CA GLU A 361 4.08 -24.86 33.07
C GLU A 361 5.44 -25.05 33.76
N LEU A 362 6.55 -24.90 33.01
CA LEU A 362 7.91 -25.15 33.51
C LEU A 362 8.58 -23.93 34.13
N LEU A 363 7.97 -22.75 34.06
CA LEU A 363 8.56 -21.51 34.58
C LEU A 363 9.02 -21.61 36.05
N PRO A 364 8.28 -22.25 36.98
CA PRO A 364 8.72 -22.43 38.36
C PRO A 364 9.99 -23.28 38.48
N ASP A 365 10.16 -24.28 37.61
CA ASP A 365 11.30 -25.19 37.62
C ASP A 365 12.52 -24.55 36.94
N ILE A 366 12.31 -23.81 35.84
CA ILE A 366 13.34 -23.02 35.17
C ILE A 366 13.96 -22.00 36.13
N ARG A 367 13.15 -21.36 36.97
CA ARG A 367 13.63 -20.40 37.99
C ARG A 367 14.49 -21.05 39.07
N LYS A 368 14.35 -22.35 39.30
CA LYS A 368 15.13 -23.12 40.29
C LYS A 368 16.34 -23.81 39.68
N SER A 369 16.30 -24.09 38.38
CA SER A 369 17.38 -24.79 37.71
C SER A 369 18.63 -23.92 37.56
N PHE A 370 19.78 -24.51 37.85
CA PHE A 370 21.10 -23.90 37.61
C PHE A 370 21.69 -24.30 36.26
N ASN A 371 21.11 -25.32 35.62
CA ASN A 371 21.66 -25.96 34.44
C ASN A 371 20.97 -25.52 33.14
N SER A 372 19.74 -24.99 33.24
CA SER A 372 19.00 -24.43 32.12
C SER A 372 18.73 -22.93 32.34
N ARG A 373 18.61 -22.21 31.23
CA ARG A 373 18.33 -20.78 31.23
C ARG A 373 17.35 -20.45 30.12
N LEU A 374 16.30 -19.71 30.44
CA LEU A 374 15.33 -19.18 29.48
C LEU A 374 15.79 -17.83 28.97
N HIS A 375 15.73 -17.65 27.66
CA HIS A 375 16.05 -16.45 26.92
C HIS A 375 14.79 -15.94 26.22
N MET A 376 14.53 -14.64 26.34
CA MET A 376 13.52 -13.97 25.54
C MET A 376 14.12 -13.53 24.21
N PHE A 377 13.48 -13.93 23.12
CA PHE A 377 13.86 -13.58 21.76
C PHE A 377 12.69 -12.92 21.04
N ASN A 378 12.98 -12.03 20.09
CA ASN A 378 11.98 -11.46 19.19
C ASN A 378 12.68 -11.03 17.89
N PRO A 379 12.19 -11.45 16.70
CA PRO A 379 12.78 -11.04 15.43
C PRO A 379 12.71 -9.53 15.21
N ARG A 380 13.74 -8.98 14.57
CA ARG A 380 13.80 -7.58 14.19
C ARG A 380 13.08 -7.33 12.86
N VAL A 381 11.80 -6.95 12.93
CA VAL A 381 10.96 -6.69 11.75
C VAL A 381 10.91 -5.22 11.32
N THR A 382 11.46 -4.30 12.12
CA THR A 382 11.61 -2.88 11.75
C THR A 382 13.02 -2.38 12.08
N GLU A 383 13.49 -1.36 11.36
CA GLU A 383 14.85 -0.83 11.52
C GLU A 383 15.13 -0.32 12.94
N TRP A 384 14.14 0.25 13.63
CA TRP A 384 14.33 0.87 14.94
C TRP A 384 14.26 -0.11 16.12
N MET A 385 13.89 -1.38 15.87
CA MET A 385 13.88 -2.40 16.91
C MET A 385 15.30 -2.75 17.36
N LYS A 386 15.48 -2.89 18.69
CA LYS A 386 16.73 -3.41 19.26
C LYS A 386 16.93 -4.86 18.83
N SER A 387 18.18 -5.28 18.63
CA SER A 387 18.51 -6.70 18.40
C SER A 387 18.33 -7.55 19.66
N PHE A 388 17.79 -8.75 19.47
CA PHE A 388 17.68 -9.82 20.46
C PHE A 388 18.48 -11.06 20.05
N SER A 389 19.25 -10.98 18.96
CA SER A 389 19.96 -12.12 18.34
C SER A 389 20.99 -12.75 19.27
N ASP A 390 21.56 -11.96 20.18
CA ASP A 390 22.56 -12.41 21.15
C ASP A 390 21.96 -13.17 22.35
N LEU A 391 20.62 -13.26 22.44
CA LEU A 391 19.88 -13.88 23.55
C LEU A 391 20.25 -13.33 24.93
N SER A 392 20.78 -12.10 25.01
CA SER A 392 21.26 -11.50 26.25
C SER A 392 20.24 -10.54 26.89
N PHE A 393 19.21 -10.13 26.13
CA PHE A 393 18.28 -9.07 26.53
C PHE A 393 17.59 -9.32 27.88
N TYR A 394 16.98 -10.50 28.04
CA TYR A 394 16.33 -10.87 29.29
C TYR A 394 16.40 -12.38 29.46
N THR A 395 16.95 -12.81 30.61
CA THR A 395 17.14 -14.23 30.91
C THR A 395 16.59 -14.60 32.28
N ILE A 396 16.05 -15.81 32.40
CA ILE A 396 15.54 -16.38 33.64
C ILE A 396 16.29 -17.67 33.93
N SER A 397 16.92 -17.76 35.10
CA SER A 397 17.61 -18.96 35.60
C SER A 397 17.74 -18.87 37.13
N GLY A 398 17.93 -20.00 37.80
CA GLY A 398 18.29 -20.05 39.22
C GLY A 398 19.75 -19.64 39.49
N ALA A 399 20.61 -19.64 38.46
CA ALA A 399 22.01 -19.28 38.58
C ALA A 399 22.24 -17.76 38.44
N ILE A 400 22.70 -17.10 39.50
CA ILE A 400 22.98 -15.65 39.54
C ILE A 400 24.26 -15.29 38.76
N GLN A 401 25.20 -16.23 38.55
CA GLN A 401 26.55 -15.93 38.04
C GLN A 401 27.19 -17.04 37.16
N SER A 402 26.41 -17.86 36.43
CA SER A 402 27.01 -18.80 35.46
C SER A 402 27.27 -18.10 34.12
N SER A 403 28.43 -18.39 33.51
CA SER A 403 28.82 -17.91 32.17
C SER A 403 27.66 -18.07 31.19
N LEU A 404 27.31 -16.99 30.49
CA LEU A 404 26.25 -17.01 29.50
C LEU A 404 26.73 -17.83 28.31
N ASN A 405 26.06 -18.96 28.03
CA ASN A 405 26.26 -19.68 26.77
C ASN A 405 25.64 -18.83 25.67
N LEU A 406 26.44 -17.95 25.09
CA LEU A 406 26.03 -17.10 23.98
C LEU A 406 25.88 -17.94 22.71
N PRO A 407 24.86 -17.69 21.89
CA PRO A 407 24.69 -18.39 20.63
C PRO A 407 25.85 -18.07 19.70
N SER A 408 26.35 -19.11 19.01
CA SER A 408 27.31 -18.91 17.92
C SER A 408 26.65 -18.15 16.76
N ARG A 409 27.46 -17.57 15.88
CA ARG A 409 26.97 -16.76 14.75
C ARG A 409 26.04 -17.56 13.83
N GLU A 410 26.31 -18.85 13.66
CA GLU A 410 25.47 -19.75 12.87
C GLU A 410 24.08 -19.89 13.50
N ILE A 411 24.00 -20.02 14.82
CA ILE A 411 22.73 -20.14 15.55
C ILE A 411 21.96 -18.81 15.50
N GLN A 412 22.64 -17.68 15.63
CA GLN A 412 22.00 -16.35 15.49
C GLN A 412 21.41 -16.17 14.09
N SER A 413 22.14 -16.58 13.06
CA SER A 413 21.70 -16.49 11.66
C SER A 413 20.52 -17.42 11.39
N GLN A 414 20.55 -18.65 11.91
CA GLN A 414 19.43 -19.59 11.82
C GLN A 414 18.18 -19.09 12.55
N LEU A 415 18.32 -18.55 13.77
CA LEU A 415 17.21 -17.96 14.52
C LEU A 415 16.61 -16.78 13.76
N SER A 416 17.45 -15.89 13.23
CA SER A 416 17.01 -14.75 12.42
C SER A 416 16.20 -15.22 11.20
N LEU A 417 16.72 -16.20 10.47
CA LEU A 417 16.06 -16.74 9.28
C LEU A 417 14.72 -17.42 9.62
N LEU A 418 14.72 -18.34 10.59
CA LEU A 418 13.54 -19.13 10.95
C LEU A 418 12.42 -18.32 11.62
N SER A 419 12.77 -17.22 12.28
CA SER A 419 11.81 -16.34 12.93
C SER A 419 11.26 -15.22 12.04
N GLY A 420 11.74 -15.10 10.79
CA GLY A 420 11.29 -14.07 9.86
C GLY A 420 11.88 -12.69 10.15
N GLN A 421 13.12 -12.62 10.63
CA GLN A 421 13.80 -11.35 10.86
C GLN A 421 14.16 -10.68 9.52
N VAL A 422 13.67 -9.45 9.32
CA VAL A 422 13.88 -8.67 8.09
C VAL A 422 15.16 -7.84 8.17
N TYR A 423 15.45 -7.27 9.34
CA TYR A 423 16.60 -6.40 9.54
C TYR A 423 17.71 -7.17 10.28
N LEU A 424 18.81 -7.43 9.58
CA LEU A 424 19.98 -8.12 10.15
C LEU A 424 20.91 -7.13 10.88
N ASP A 425 21.64 -7.62 11.87
CA ASP A 425 22.42 -6.76 12.77
C ASP A 425 23.71 -6.23 12.15
N ASN A 426 24.31 -7.02 11.27
CA ASN A 426 25.56 -6.66 10.59
C ASN A 426 25.70 -7.44 9.28
N MET A 427 26.66 -7.02 8.46
CA MET A 427 26.96 -7.64 7.18
C MET A 427 27.46 -9.10 7.32
N GLU A 428 28.05 -9.47 8.44
CA GLU A 428 28.56 -10.83 8.65
C GLU A 428 27.41 -11.83 8.80
N ILE A 429 26.37 -11.48 9.56
CA ILE A 429 25.13 -12.25 9.66
C ILE A 429 24.41 -12.30 8.31
N TYR A 430 24.44 -11.21 7.53
CA TYR A 430 23.92 -11.22 6.17
C TYR A 430 24.63 -12.27 5.29
N TYR A 431 25.96 -12.34 5.31
CA TYR A 431 26.70 -13.35 4.54
C TYR A 431 26.45 -14.78 5.02
N GLU A 432 26.25 -14.99 6.32
CA GLU A 432 25.90 -16.31 6.85
C GLU A 432 24.46 -16.71 6.47
N VAL A 433 23.49 -15.79 6.49
CA VAL A 433 22.13 -16.06 5.99
C VAL A 433 22.14 -16.34 4.48
N GLU A 434 22.92 -15.57 3.70
CA GLU A 434 23.15 -15.81 2.27
C GLU A 434 23.71 -17.23 2.04
N ARG A 435 24.70 -17.63 2.84
CA ARG A 435 25.29 -18.98 2.81
C ARG A 435 24.28 -20.07 3.19
N LEU A 436 23.46 -19.86 4.23
CA LEU A 436 22.42 -20.79 4.68
C LEU A 436 21.33 -20.98 3.60
N LEU A 437 20.96 -19.89 2.92
CA LEU A 437 19.99 -19.89 1.82
C LEU A 437 20.59 -20.25 0.46
N ARG A 438 21.92 -20.37 0.37
CA ARG A 438 22.69 -20.58 -0.87
C ARG A 438 22.39 -19.56 -1.97
N ILE A 439 21.98 -18.35 -1.60
CA ILE A 439 21.90 -17.23 -2.53
C ILE A 439 23.36 -16.89 -2.91
N ARG A 440 23.71 -16.81 -4.19
CA ARG A 440 25.08 -16.44 -4.62
C ARG A 440 25.07 -15.16 -5.43
N ARG A 441 25.96 -14.24 -5.08
CA ARG A 441 26.35 -13.11 -5.93
C ARG A 441 27.06 -13.58 -7.21
N VAL A 442 26.60 -13.10 -8.35
CA VAL A 442 27.37 -13.15 -9.60
C VAL A 442 28.42 -12.04 -9.53
N ASP A 443 29.66 -12.38 -9.21
CA ASP A 443 30.77 -11.48 -9.46
C ASP A 443 31.06 -11.40 -10.96
N ARG A 444 31.47 -10.21 -11.44
CA ARG A 444 31.61 -9.82 -12.85
C ARG A 444 32.56 -10.66 -13.72
N ASN A 445 33.20 -11.71 -13.20
CA ASN A 445 34.23 -12.49 -13.90
C ASN A 445 33.82 -13.94 -14.26
N GLY A 446 32.52 -14.20 -14.42
CA GLY A 446 31.98 -15.24 -15.33
C GLY A 446 32.67 -16.61 -15.40
N SER A 447 32.47 -17.47 -14.39
CA SER A 447 32.48 -18.96 -14.45
C SER A 447 32.29 -19.51 -13.02
N THR A 448 31.44 -20.47 -12.62
CA THR A 448 30.40 -21.31 -13.26
C THR A 448 29.45 -21.85 -12.15
N HIS A 449 28.17 -22.09 -12.51
CA HIS A 449 27.06 -22.88 -11.91
C HIS A 449 27.11 -23.47 -10.47
N MET A 450 26.02 -23.27 -9.71
CA MET A 450 25.01 -24.32 -9.43
C MET A 450 23.67 -23.72 -8.93
N GLU A 451 22.57 -24.36 -9.29
CA GLU A 451 21.15 -23.92 -9.21
C GLU A 451 20.63 -23.61 -7.79
N CYS A 452 19.71 -22.63 -7.70
CA CYS A 452 18.84 -22.45 -6.55
C CYS A 452 17.72 -23.50 -6.58
N ASP A 453 17.51 -24.24 -5.50
CA ASP A 453 16.32 -25.08 -5.34
C ASP A 453 15.08 -24.17 -5.32
N GLY A 454 14.06 -24.52 -6.12
CA GLY A 454 12.82 -23.75 -6.30
C GLY A 454 12.07 -23.42 -5.00
N ALA A 455 12.31 -24.14 -3.92
CA ALA A 455 11.71 -23.90 -2.60
C ALA A 455 12.10 -22.55 -1.97
N VAL A 456 13.31 -22.02 -2.25
CA VAL A 456 13.76 -20.71 -1.74
C VAL A 456 13.10 -19.56 -2.52
N LEU A 457 12.81 -19.77 -3.81
CA LEU A 457 12.09 -18.80 -4.64
C LEU A 457 10.62 -18.67 -4.23
N GLU A 458 9.95 -19.78 -3.90
CA GLU A 458 8.58 -19.75 -3.37
C GLU A 458 8.51 -19.03 -2.00
N TRP A 459 9.51 -19.22 -1.13
CA TRP A 459 9.59 -18.51 0.15
C TRP A 459 9.81 -17.00 -0.02
N ILE A 460 10.73 -16.58 -0.91
CA ILE A 460 10.97 -15.16 -1.22
C ILE A 460 9.73 -14.52 -1.88
N GLN A 461 8.99 -15.27 -2.72
CA GLN A 461 7.77 -14.78 -3.37
C GLN A 461 6.60 -14.67 -2.39
N SER A 462 6.45 -15.61 -1.45
CA SER A 462 5.47 -15.52 -0.36
C SER A 462 5.73 -14.33 0.57
N TYR A 463 7.00 -13.97 0.81
CA TYR A 463 7.37 -12.85 1.70
C TYR A 463 7.32 -11.47 1.02
N ARG A 464 7.40 -11.41 -0.31
CA ARG A 464 7.21 -10.15 -1.07
C ARG A 464 5.74 -9.75 -1.24
N ALA A 465 4.80 -10.58 -0.78
CA ALA A 465 3.37 -10.34 -0.86
C ALA A 465 2.77 -9.66 0.39
N GLU A 466 3.58 -9.25 1.37
CA GLU A 466 3.15 -8.44 2.53
C GLU A 466 3.78 -7.05 2.57
#